data_AF-A0A4Q1A058-F1
#
_entry.id   AF-A0A4Q1A058-F1
#
_cell.length_a   1.000
_cell.length_b   1.000
_cell.length_c   1.000
_cell.angle_alpha   90.00
_cell.angle_beta   90.00
_cell.angle_gamma   90.00
#
_symmetry.space_group_name_H-M   'P 1'
#
loop_
_entity.id
_entity.type
_entity.pdbx_description
1 polymer ?
#
loop_
_entity_poly.entity_id
_entity_poly.type
_entity_poly.pdbx_seq_one_letter_code
_entity_poly.pdbx_strand_id
1 'polypeptide(L)'
;MLKKAFILIFIGGVFYFFGAVTVQYKLFPFSEIVKIRNYFKENTNLINYSPYYLSKVSQFNELKDSEKFSIVMIGDSITDGVSNWNELLQNCEVQNRGISGDISKGVLDRLYTVNKSIKKAFVMIGINDIYIVTKQLMKFMKII
;
A
#
# COMPACT_ATOMS: atom_id res chain seq x y z
N MET A 1 11.21 -44.90 5.51
CA MET A 1 10.59 -43.55 5.47
C MET A 1 11.54 -42.49 4.93
N LEU A 2 12.81 -42.45 5.35
CA LEU A 2 13.81 -41.44 4.93
C LEU A 2 14.02 -41.33 3.40
N LYS A 3 14.07 -42.45 2.67
CA LYS A 3 14.21 -42.44 1.20
C LYS A 3 13.05 -41.75 0.47
N LYS A 4 11.82 -41.88 0.97
CA LYS A 4 10.64 -41.21 0.39
C LYS A 4 10.68 -39.70 0.61
N ALA A 5 11.13 -39.26 1.78
CA ALA A 5 11.32 -37.83 2.09
C ALA A 5 12.39 -37.20 1.19
N PHE A 6 13.50 -37.91 0.95
CA PHE A 6 14.56 -37.43 0.06
C PHE A 6 14.06 -37.24 -1.39
N ILE A 7 13.27 -38.19 -1.89
CA ILE A 7 12.65 -38.11 -3.23
C ILE A 7 11.72 -36.89 -3.32
N LEU A 8 10.91 -36.62 -2.30
CA LEU A 8 10.00 -35.46 -2.28
C LEU A 8 10.77 -34.13 -2.29
N ILE A 9 11.83 -34.02 -1.50
CA ILE A 9 12.69 -32.82 -1.46
C ILE A 9 13.37 -32.61 -2.81
N PHE A 10 13.88 -33.69 -3.42
CA PHE A 10 14.51 -33.62 -4.73
C PHE A 10 13.53 -33.16 -5.82
N ILE A 11 12.33 -33.75 -5.85
CA ILE A 11 11.27 -33.35 -6.79
C ILE A 11 10.89 -31.89 -6.58
N GLY A 12 10.70 -31.45 -5.33
CA GLY A 12 10.42 -30.05 -5.01
C GLY A 12 11.54 -29.10 -5.49
N GLY A 13 12.80 -29.50 -5.33
CA GLY A 13 13.96 -28.75 -5.82
C GLY A 13 13.99 -28.63 -7.34
N VAL A 14 13.67 -29.70 -8.06
CA VAL A 14 13.57 -29.70 -9.54
C VAL A 14 12.45 -28.76 -9.99
N PHE A 15 11.28 -28.81 -9.37
CA PHE A 15 10.18 -27.89 -9.69
C PHE A 15 10.52 -26.43 -9.40
N TYR A 16 11.18 -26.16 -8.28
CA TYR A 16 11.63 -24.81 -7.94
C TYR A 16 12.63 -24.27 -8.98
N PHE A 17 13.63 -25.08 -9.35
CA PHE A 17 14.62 -24.71 -10.34
C PHE A 17 14.00 -24.47 -11.72
N PHE A 18 13.08 -25.36 -12.13
CA PHE A 18 12.31 -25.17 -13.35
C PHE A 18 11.52 -23.85 -13.31
N GLY A 19 10.85 -23.54 -12.20
CA GLY A 19 10.18 -22.26 -11.98
C GLY A 19 11.11 -21.05 -12.14
N ALA A 20 12.28 -21.07 -11.49
CA ALA A 20 13.26 -19.98 -11.58
C ALA A 20 13.74 -19.77 -13.04
N VAL A 21 14.05 -20.86 -13.75
CA VAL A 21 14.46 -20.82 -15.16
C VAL A 21 13.35 -20.26 -16.05
N THR A 22 12.10 -20.71 -15.88
CA THR A 22 10.96 -20.20 -16.68
C THR A 22 10.77 -18.69 -16.52
N VAL A 23 10.96 -18.14 -15.31
CA VAL A 23 10.86 -16.70 -15.04
C VAL A 23 12.05 -15.92 -15.62
N GLN A 24 13.28 -16.39 -15.38
CA GLN A 24 14.50 -15.71 -15.83
C GLN A 24 14.59 -15.63 -17.36
N TYR A 25 14.28 -16.73 -18.05
CA TYR A 25 14.37 -16.83 -19.50
C TYR A 25 13.05 -16.57 -20.23
N LYS A 26 11.97 -16.26 -19.49
CA LYS A 26 10.62 -16.01 -20.03
C LYS A 26 10.10 -17.16 -20.91
N LEU A 27 10.44 -18.39 -20.55
CA LEU A 27 10.03 -19.60 -21.28
C LEU A 27 8.57 -19.95 -20.98
N PHE A 28 7.94 -20.75 -21.85
CA PHE A 28 6.59 -21.26 -21.60
C PHE A 28 6.51 -21.91 -20.20
N PRO A 29 5.47 -21.61 -19.38
CA PRO A 29 4.27 -20.84 -19.68
C PRO A 29 4.29 -19.38 -19.17
N PHE A 30 5.44 -18.69 -19.14
CA PHE A 30 5.57 -17.32 -18.60
C PHE A 30 4.52 -16.33 -19.15
N SER A 31 4.27 -16.34 -20.47
CA SER A 31 3.26 -15.48 -21.10
C SER A 31 1.86 -15.70 -20.54
N GLU A 32 1.48 -16.95 -20.32
CA GLU A 32 0.16 -17.33 -19.81
C GLU A 32 0.02 -16.97 -18.32
N ILE A 33 1.08 -17.19 -17.53
CA ILE A 33 1.12 -16.75 -16.12
C ILE A 33 0.93 -15.23 -16.02
N VAL A 34 1.60 -14.46 -16.89
CA VAL A 34 1.47 -13.00 -16.92
C VAL A 34 0.06 -12.58 -17.33
N LYS A 35 -0.55 -13.22 -18.34
CA LYS A 35 -1.94 -12.94 -18.75
C LYS A 35 -2.93 -13.20 -17.63
N ILE A 36 -2.82 -14.35 -16.97
CA ILE A 36 -3.67 -14.72 -15.82
C ILE A 36 -3.52 -13.69 -14.70
N ARG A 37 -2.28 -13.36 -14.32
CA ARG A 37 -1.99 -12.34 -13.32
C ARG A 37 -2.60 -10.99 -13.70
N ASN A 38 -2.46 -10.56 -14.95
CA ASN A 38 -2.98 -9.28 -15.42
C ASN A 38 -4.51 -9.28 -15.47
N TYR A 39 -5.15 -10.37 -15.90
CA TYR A 39 -6.61 -10.54 -15.87
C TYR A 39 -7.17 -10.39 -14.44
N PHE A 40 -6.55 -11.05 -13.46
CA PHE A 40 -6.94 -10.87 -12.05
C PHE A 40 -6.67 -9.45 -11.56
N LYS A 41 -5.55 -8.84 -11.98
CA LYS A 41 -5.19 -7.47 -11.62
C LYS A 41 -6.18 -6.43 -12.18
N GLU A 42 -6.68 -6.60 -13.40
CA GLU A 42 -7.65 -5.69 -14.04
C GLU A 42 -9.06 -5.87 -13.47
N ASN A 43 -9.46 -7.09 -13.13
CA ASN A 43 -10.77 -7.35 -12.50
C ASN A 43 -10.82 -6.91 -11.03
N THR A 44 -9.68 -6.78 -10.36
CA THR A 44 -9.63 -6.10 -9.08
C THR A 44 -9.49 -4.60 -9.33
N ASN A 45 -10.61 -3.85 -9.24
CA ASN A 45 -10.59 -2.38 -9.04
C ASN A 45 -10.00 -1.98 -7.66
N LEU A 46 -9.09 -2.79 -7.12
CA LEU A 46 -8.26 -2.42 -6.01
C LEU A 46 -7.24 -1.45 -6.58
N ILE A 47 -7.39 -0.17 -6.24
CA ILE A 47 -6.28 0.77 -6.30
C ILE A 47 -5.07 0.03 -5.74
N ASN A 48 -4.04 -0.17 -6.56
CA ASN A 48 -2.81 -0.84 -6.13
C ASN A 48 -2.10 0.08 -5.15
N TYR A 49 -2.58 0.07 -3.92
CA TYR A 49 -1.96 0.76 -2.81
C TYR A 49 -0.57 0.17 -2.59
N SER A 50 0.38 1.04 -2.30
CA SER A 50 1.75 0.61 -2.02
C SER A 50 1.78 -0.31 -0.79
N PRO A 51 2.77 -1.22 -0.67
CA PRO A 51 2.96 -1.99 0.55
C PRO A 51 3.06 -1.10 1.80
N TYR A 52 3.63 0.09 1.65
CA TYR A 52 3.71 1.10 2.71
C TYR A 52 2.32 1.60 3.14
N TYR A 53 1.46 1.97 2.18
CA TYR A 53 0.08 2.36 2.48
C TYR A 53 -0.66 1.24 3.21
N LEU A 54 -0.58 0.00 2.72
CA LEU A 54 -1.26 -1.14 3.32
C LEU A 54 -0.79 -1.39 4.76
N SER A 55 0.53 -1.30 5.00
CA SER A 55 1.10 -1.43 6.33
C SER A 55 0.61 -0.34 7.28
N LYS A 56 0.61 0.92 6.85
CA LYS A 56 0.11 2.05 7.65
C LYS A 56 -1.39 1.94 7.94
N VAL A 57 -2.21 1.58 6.96
CA VAL A 57 -3.65 1.36 7.17
C VAL A 57 -3.91 0.22 8.15
N SER A 58 -3.16 -0.89 8.05
CA SER A 58 -3.24 -1.98 9.01
C SER A 58 -2.91 -1.50 10.43
N GLN A 59 -1.80 -0.76 10.59
CA GLN A 59 -1.42 -0.17 11.88
C GLN A 59 -2.52 0.77 12.40
N PHE A 60 -3.11 1.59 11.53
CA PHE A 60 -4.15 2.52 11.93
C PHE A 60 -5.42 1.80 12.39
N ASN A 61 -5.79 0.72 11.69
CA ASN A 61 -6.93 -0.09 12.06
C ASN A 61 -6.77 -0.76 13.43
N GLU A 62 -5.58 -1.28 13.73
CA GLU A 62 -5.30 -1.88 15.05
C GLU A 62 -5.34 -0.84 16.19
N LEU A 63 -4.97 0.41 15.90
CA LEU A 63 -4.88 1.48 16.90
C LEU A 63 -6.13 2.39 16.93
N LYS A 64 -7.17 2.09 16.16
CA LYS A 64 -8.30 3.01 15.97
C LYS A 64 -9.19 3.15 17.20
N ASP A 65 -9.20 2.19 18.11
CA ASP A 65 -10.13 2.18 19.26
C ASP A 65 -9.56 2.89 20.50
N SER A 66 -8.36 3.50 20.40
CA SER A 66 -7.77 4.27 21.49
C SER A 66 -8.51 5.59 21.72
N GLU A 67 -9.15 5.73 22.88
CA GLU A 67 -9.85 6.97 23.29
C GLU A 67 -8.90 8.09 23.75
N LYS A 68 -7.59 7.83 23.81
CA LYS A 68 -6.57 8.81 24.22
C LYS A 68 -6.54 10.05 23.33
N PHE A 69 -6.96 9.91 22.08
CA PHE A 69 -6.81 10.95 21.07
C PHE A 69 -8.11 11.72 20.84
N SER A 70 -8.01 13.05 20.80
CA SER A 70 -9.10 13.98 20.49
C SER A 70 -8.85 14.78 19.21
N ILE A 71 -7.61 14.77 18.70
CA ILE A 71 -7.19 15.48 17.49
C ILE A 71 -6.52 14.51 16.53
N VAL A 72 -6.82 14.62 15.24
CA VAL A 72 -6.17 13.84 14.18
C VAL A 72 -5.58 14.72 13.09
N MET A 73 -4.36 14.39 12.68
CA MET A 73 -3.70 14.94 11.49
C MET A 73 -3.80 13.92 10.36
N ILE A 74 -4.52 14.23 9.28
CA ILE A 74 -4.75 13.33 8.14
C ILE A 74 -4.07 13.93 6.90
N GLY A 75 -3.29 13.13 6.18
CA GLY A 75 -2.68 13.62 4.95
C GLY A 75 -1.73 12.66 4.27
N ASP A 76 -0.86 13.23 3.44
CA ASP A 76 0.16 12.52 2.69
C ASP A 76 1.53 12.50 3.40
N SER A 77 2.61 12.50 2.62
CA SER A 77 4.01 12.56 3.06
C SER A 77 4.33 13.72 3.99
N ILE A 78 3.70 14.87 3.83
CA ILE A 78 4.01 16.03 4.69
C ILE A 78 3.46 15.76 6.10
N THR A 79 2.27 15.18 6.21
CA THR A 79 1.69 14.80 7.50
C THR A 79 2.39 13.60 8.12
N ASP A 80 2.74 12.61 7.31
CA ASP A 80 3.45 11.39 7.72
C ASP A 80 4.84 11.72 8.26
N GLY A 81 5.60 12.57 7.54
CA GLY A 81 6.98 12.92 7.85
C GLY A 81 7.19 13.67 9.16
N VAL A 82 6.17 14.38 9.66
CA VAL A 82 6.26 15.04 10.99
C VAL A 82 6.32 14.03 12.13
N SER A 83 5.73 12.83 11.95
CA SER A 83 5.64 11.70 12.90
C SER A 83 5.12 12.05 14.32
N ASN A 84 5.85 12.85 15.08
CA ASN A 84 5.61 13.27 16.46
C ASN A 84 4.86 14.61 16.59
N TRP A 85 3.65 14.69 16.05
CA TRP A 85 2.79 15.88 16.21
C TRP A 85 2.54 16.27 17.66
N ASN A 86 2.56 15.31 18.57
CA ASN A 86 2.44 15.51 20.00
C ASN A 86 3.59 16.32 20.60
N GLU A 87 4.82 16.13 20.12
CA GLU A 87 6.00 16.90 20.58
C GLU A 87 5.95 18.32 20.02
N LEU A 88 5.65 18.45 18.72
CA LEU A 88 5.58 19.74 18.05
C LEU A 88 4.50 20.65 18.64
N LEU A 89 3.34 20.08 18.96
CA LEU A 89 2.18 20.81 19.47
C LEU A 89 2.09 20.79 21.01
N GLN A 90 3.05 20.14 21.68
CA GLN A 90 3.03 19.93 23.14
C GLN A 90 1.68 19.38 23.62
N ASN A 91 1.10 18.45 22.85
CA ASN A 91 -0.24 17.90 23.09
C ASN A 91 -0.28 16.39 22.81
N CYS A 92 -0.44 15.61 23.87
CA CYS A 92 -0.45 14.15 23.83
C CYS A 92 -1.72 13.54 23.22
N GLU A 93 -2.76 14.34 22.94
CA GLU A 93 -4.04 13.90 22.37
C GLU A 93 -4.07 13.95 20.83
N VAL A 94 -2.94 14.26 20.20
CA VAL A 94 -2.81 14.35 18.73
C VAL A 94 -2.30 13.04 18.17
N GLN A 95 -3.05 12.45 17.23
CA GLN A 95 -2.62 11.28 16.46
C GLN A 95 -2.26 11.63 15.01
N ASN A 96 -1.21 10.97 14.50
CA ASN A 96 -0.81 11.05 13.11
C ASN A 96 -1.50 9.97 12.27
N ARG A 97 -2.23 10.38 11.23
CA ARG A 97 -2.84 9.53 10.19
C ARG A 97 -2.37 9.94 8.79
N GLY A 98 -1.13 10.41 8.66
CA GLY A 98 -0.45 10.66 7.40
C GLY A 98 0.10 9.38 6.76
N ILE A 99 0.06 9.30 5.43
CA ILE A 99 0.72 8.22 4.66
C ILE A 99 1.45 8.83 3.47
N SER A 100 2.76 8.62 3.38
CA SER A 100 3.56 9.05 2.23
C SER A 100 3.03 8.52 0.89
N GLY A 101 2.86 9.42 -0.08
CA GLY A 101 2.34 9.12 -1.41
C GLY A 101 0.82 8.93 -1.49
N ASP A 102 0.08 9.19 -0.41
CA ASP A 102 -1.37 9.06 -0.39
C ASP A 102 -2.05 10.12 -1.27
N ILE A 103 -3.25 9.79 -1.75
CA ILE A 103 -4.09 10.64 -2.59
C ILE A 103 -5.44 10.85 -1.92
N SER A 104 -6.24 11.80 -2.41
CA SER A 104 -7.54 12.13 -1.83
C SER A 104 -8.48 10.91 -1.75
N LYS A 105 -8.46 10.04 -2.78
CA LYS A 105 -9.19 8.77 -2.78
C LYS A 105 -8.67 7.77 -1.73
N GLY A 106 -7.36 7.70 -1.55
CA GLY A 106 -6.72 6.81 -0.57
C GLY A 106 -7.01 7.23 0.86
N VAL A 107 -7.06 8.54 1.13
CA VAL A 107 -7.55 9.08 2.41
C VAL A 107 -9.01 8.70 2.63
N LEU A 108 -9.88 8.91 1.64
CA LEU A 108 -11.31 8.57 1.73
C LEU A 108 -11.52 7.09 2.10
N ASP A 109 -10.77 6.20 1.46
CA ASP A 109 -10.89 4.74 1.65
C ASP A 109 -10.49 4.26 3.04
N ARG A 110 -9.65 5.02 3.75
CA ARG A 110 -9.18 4.67 5.10
C ARG A 110 -9.78 5.53 6.20
N LEU A 111 -10.78 6.38 5.92
CA LEU A 111 -11.42 7.20 6.96
C LEU A 111 -12.04 6.37 8.09
N TYR A 112 -12.41 5.11 7.81
CA TYR A 112 -12.92 4.19 8.83
C TYR A 112 -11.91 3.87 9.94
N THR A 113 -10.61 4.15 9.76
CA THR A 113 -9.58 3.98 10.80
C THR A 113 -9.50 5.15 11.78
N VAL A 114 -10.33 6.20 11.62
CA VAL A 114 -10.38 7.34 12.52
C VAL A 114 -11.34 7.05 13.67
N ASN A 115 -10.88 7.16 14.92
CA ASN A 115 -11.71 6.94 16.10
C ASN A 115 -12.87 7.94 16.16
N LYS A 116 -14.02 7.49 16.69
CA LYS A 116 -15.17 8.33 17.08
C LYS A 116 -14.83 9.32 18.20
N SER A 117 -13.81 9.08 19.02
CA SER A 117 -13.36 10.00 20.08
C SER A 117 -12.79 11.33 19.54
N ILE A 118 -12.47 11.39 18.25
CA ILE A 118 -11.87 12.55 17.61
C ILE A 118 -12.88 13.70 17.51
N LYS A 119 -12.46 14.87 18.02
CA LYS A 119 -13.24 16.12 18.04
C LYS A 119 -12.77 17.10 16.96
N LYS A 120 -11.51 17.00 16.53
CA LYS A 120 -10.90 17.88 15.53
C LYS A 120 -10.07 17.08 14.53
N ALA A 121 -10.24 17.37 13.25
CA ALA A 121 -9.44 16.80 12.18
C ALA A 121 -8.80 17.91 11.36
N PHE A 122 -7.48 17.81 11.16
CA PHE A 122 -6.73 18.68 10.25
C PHE A 122 -6.35 17.84 9.03
N VAL A 123 -6.76 18.29 7.85
CA VAL A 123 -6.59 17.55 6.60
C VAL A 123 -5.68 18.32 5.66
N MET A 124 -4.63 17.66 5.17
CA MET A 124 -3.74 18.21 4.15
C MET A 124 -3.39 17.13 3.12
N ILE A 125 -4.00 17.23 1.94
CA ILE A 125 -3.92 16.23 0.87
C ILE A 125 -4.12 16.92 -0.48
N GLY A 126 -3.74 16.27 -1.58
CA GLY A 126 -4.10 16.70 -2.94
C GLY A 126 -2.92 16.89 -3.89
N ILE A 127 -1.70 17.11 -3.38
CA ILE A 127 -0.52 17.32 -4.24
C ILE A 127 -0.21 16.09 -5.10
N ASN A 128 -0.42 14.89 -4.53
CA ASN A 128 -0.22 13.63 -5.24
C ASN A 128 -1.30 13.38 -6.30
N ASP A 129 -2.56 13.81 -6.07
CA ASP A 129 -3.62 13.76 -7.07
C ASP A 129 -3.22 14.59 -8.30
N ILE A 130 -2.74 15.83 -8.08
CA ILE A 130 -2.27 16.72 -9.15
C ILE A 130 -1.06 16.12 -9.88
N TYR A 131 -0.11 15.54 -9.14
CA TYR A 131 1.05 14.88 -9.73
C TYR A 131 0.67 13.71 -10.66
N ILE A 132 -0.32 12.89 -10.27
CA ILE A 132 -0.79 11.78 -11.10
C ILE A 132 -1.41 12.30 -12.40
N VAL A 133 -2.30 13.29 -12.31
CA VAL A 133 -2.97 13.87 -13.48
C VAL A 133 -1.96 14.51 -14.44
N THR A 134 -1.03 15.31 -13.92
CA THR A 134 0.02 15.95 -14.73
C THR A 134 0.95 14.94 -15.39
N LYS A 135 1.33 13.87 -14.69
CA LYS A 135 2.13 12.76 -15.26
C LYS A 135 1.39 12.06 -16.38
N GLN A 136 0.09 11.86 -16.24
CA GLN A 136 -0.74 11.25 -17.28
C GLN A 136 -0.82 12.16 -18.51
N LEU A 137 -1.06 13.47 -18.33
CA LEU A 137 -1.06 14.45 -19.42
C LEU A 137 0.28 14.50 -20.17
N MET A 138 1.40 14.56 -19.45
CA MET A 138 2.74 14.54 -20.07
C MET A 138 2.99 13.26 -20.87
N LYS A 139 2.47 12.11 -20.43
CA LYS A 139 2.58 10.85 -21.17
C LYS A 139 1.79 10.91 -22.48
N PHE A 140 0.60 11.49 -22.47
CA PHE A 140 -0.18 11.71 -23.69
C PHE A 140 0.53 12.65 -24.67
N MET A 141 1.07 13.77 -24.17
CA MET A 141 1.76 14.75 -25.01
C MET A 141 3.04 14.21 -25.66
N LYS A 142 3.70 13.20 -25.07
CA LYS A 142 4.89 12.55 -25.66
C LYS A 142 4.57 11.57 -26.79
N ILE A 143 3.30 11.24 -27.01
CA ILE A 143 2.85 10.28 -28.04
C ILE A 143 2.41 11.02 -29.32
N ILE A 144 2.17 12.33 -29.24
CA ILE A 144 1.90 13.23 -30.36
C ILE A 144 3.23 13.81 -30.86
#